data_AF-A0A3D3IBG1-F1
#
_entry.id   AF-A0A3D3IBG1-F1
#
_cell.length_a   1.000
_cell.length_b   1.000
_cell.length_c   1.000
_cell.angle_alpha   90.00
_cell.angle_beta   90.00
_cell.angle_gamma   90.00
#
_symmetry.space_group_name_H-M   'P 1'
#
loop_
_entity.id
_entity.type
_entity.pdbx_description
1 polymer ?
#
loop_
_entity_poly.entity_id
_entity_poly.type
_entity_poly.pdbx_seq_one_letter_code
_entity_poly.pdbx_strand_id
1 'polypeptide(L)'
;MYSKGTASAALNNWGGLVVGGNGGTSSGPKAFVNIVVFDKNYKLLDAAWEAIDPAAEQVGVSPIIAHDYLMREYTAKEEGYVFMYISNENTTLVDVYFDDVVMTHTKSNVIQYNEYYPFGMNTAK
;
A
#
# COMPACT_ATOMS: atom_id res chain seq x y z
N MET A 1 -1.73 9.39 6.71
CA MET A 1 -0.73 9.82 7.72
C MET A 1 0.59 9.11 7.41
N TYR A 2 1.71 9.82 7.38
CA TYR A 2 3.05 9.24 7.20
C TYR A 2 3.70 9.06 8.57
N SER A 3 4.06 7.84 8.95
CA SER A 3 4.82 7.59 10.18
C SER A 3 6.29 7.95 9.95
N LYS A 4 6.69 9.19 10.29
CA LYS A 4 8.12 9.52 10.45
C LYS A 4 8.64 8.84 11.71
N GLY A 5 9.09 7.60 11.60
CA GLY A 5 9.60 6.81 12.72
C GLY A 5 10.32 5.53 12.30
N THR A 6 10.93 4.83 13.25
CA THR A 6 11.54 3.52 13.04
C THR A 6 10.51 2.48 12.57
N ALA A 7 10.95 1.36 11.99
CA ALA A 7 10.10 0.23 11.58
C ALA A 7 9.05 -0.17 12.63
N SER A 8 9.49 -0.21 13.89
CA SER A 8 8.65 -0.52 15.04
C SER A 8 7.56 0.53 15.28
N ALA A 9 7.87 1.82 15.11
CA ALA A 9 6.88 2.89 15.23
C ALA A 9 5.86 2.85 14.09
N ALA A 10 6.31 2.58 12.86
CA ALA A 10 5.41 2.40 11.71
C ALA A 10 4.51 1.19 11.88
N LEU A 11 5.04 0.06 12.36
CA LEU A 11 4.25 -1.15 12.65
C LEU A 11 3.28 -0.94 13.82
N ASN A 12 3.70 -0.30 14.91
CA ASN A 12 2.80 -0.04 16.04
C ASN A 12 1.67 0.90 15.65
N ASN A 13 1.95 1.90 14.81
CA ASN A 13 0.93 2.76 14.24
C ASN A 13 0.02 1.98 13.29
N TRP A 14 0.58 1.18 12.36
CA TRP A 14 -0.22 0.37 11.43
C TRP A 14 -1.05 -0.68 12.18
N GLY A 15 -0.49 -1.40 13.14
CA GLY A 15 -1.20 -2.37 13.98
C GLY A 15 -2.25 -1.73 14.88
N GLY A 16 -2.02 -0.54 15.41
CA GLY A 16 -3.01 0.21 16.19
C GLY A 16 -4.14 0.80 15.33
N LEU A 17 -3.84 1.18 14.08
CA LEU A 17 -4.78 1.81 13.15
C LEU A 17 -5.53 0.76 12.33
N VAL A 18 -4.81 -0.06 11.57
CA VAL A 18 -5.34 -1.03 10.61
C VAL A 18 -5.85 -2.28 11.35
N VAL A 19 -4.99 -3.01 12.07
CA VAL A 19 -5.36 -4.27 12.76
C VAL A 19 -6.22 -4.04 14.02
N GLY A 20 -6.03 -2.93 14.73
CA GLY A 20 -6.79 -2.55 15.93
C GLY A 20 -8.17 -1.96 15.63
N GLY A 21 -8.54 -1.85 14.35
CA GLY A 21 -9.85 -1.36 13.93
C GLY A 21 -10.06 0.14 14.21
N ASN A 22 -9.02 0.96 14.29
CA ASN A 22 -9.15 2.39 14.59
C ASN A 22 -8.49 3.30 13.54
N GLY A 23 -8.32 2.78 12.32
CA GLY A 23 -7.48 3.35 11.23
C GLY A 23 -8.02 4.61 10.56
N GLY A 24 -9.10 5.12 11.13
CA GLY A 24 -9.62 6.46 10.98
C GLY A 24 -10.75 6.56 11.99
N THR A 25 -10.84 7.66 12.74
CA THR A 25 -12.02 8.00 13.57
C THR A 25 -13.23 8.39 12.70
N SER A 26 -13.35 7.70 11.57
CA SER A 26 -14.12 8.06 10.40
C SER A 26 -15.35 7.17 10.38
N SER A 27 -16.53 7.75 10.19
CA SER A 27 -17.78 7.03 10.01
C SER A 27 -17.88 6.30 8.66
N GLY A 28 -16.86 6.44 7.80
CA GLY A 28 -16.82 5.83 6.48
C GLY A 28 -16.27 4.39 6.51
N PRO A 29 -16.34 3.68 5.38
CA PRO A 29 -15.78 2.34 5.24
C PRO A 29 -14.29 2.28 5.59
N LYS A 30 -13.86 1.20 6.23
CA LYS A 30 -12.44 0.92 6.50
C LYS A 30 -11.80 0.25 5.30
N ALA A 31 -11.47 1.04 4.28
CA ALA A 31 -10.75 0.59 3.10
C ALA A 31 -9.40 1.29 2.97
N PHE A 32 -8.36 0.56 2.57
CA PHE A 32 -7.00 1.07 2.54
C PHE A 32 -6.23 0.61 1.30
N VAL A 33 -5.32 1.46 0.82
CA VAL A 33 -4.16 1.02 0.03
C VAL A 33 -2.98 0.84 0.98
N ASN A 34 -2.27 -0.28 0.87
CA ASN A 34 -1.21 -0.67 1.79
C ASN A 34 0.09 -1.00 1.03
N ILE A 35 1.21 -0.60 1.63
CA ILE A 35 2.57 -0.96 1.24
C ILE A 35 3.27 -1.46 2.50
N VAL A 36 3.73 -2.72 2.49
CA VAL A 36 4.47 -3.33 3.60
C VAL A 36 5.84 -3.74 3.10
N VAL A 37 6.89 -3.34 3.81
CA VAL A 37 8.28 -3.40 3.34
C VAL A 37 9.11 -4.26 4.29
N PHE A 38 9.85 -5.19 3.72
CA PHE A 38 10.72 -6.13 4.43
C PHE A 38 12.15 -6.06 3.89
N ASP A 39 13.12 -6.41 4.72
CA ASP A 39 14.51 -6.65 4.32
C ASP A 39 14.64 -8.00 3.60
N LYS A 40 15.85 -8.30 3.09
CA LYS A 40 16.17 -9.61 2.47
C LYS A 40 15.97 -10.84 3.36
N ASN A 41 15.90 -10.66 4.68
CA ASN A 41 15.69 -11.73 5.66
C ASN A 41 14.23 -11.78 6.14
N TYR A 42 13.31 -11.11 5.43
CA TYR A 42 11.90 -11.00 5.79
C TYR A 42 11.65 -10.35 7.16
N LYS A 43 12.57 -9.51 7.64
CA LYS A 43 12.31 -8.63 8.78
C LYS A 43 11.59 -7.39 8.30
N LEU A 44 10.53 -7.02 9.01
CA LEU A 44 9.77 -5.82 8.69
C LEU A 44 10.62 -4.56 8.87
N LEU A 45 10.63 -3.71 7.83
CA LEU A 45 11.34 -2.43 7.81
C LEU A 45 10.40 -1.24 7.92
N ASP A 46 9.25 -1.30 7.27
CA ASP A 46 8.36 -0.15 7.20
C ASP A 46 6.98 -0.54 6.68
N ALA A 47 6.04 0.39 6.85
CA ALA A 47 4.74 0.32 6.20
C ALA A 47 4.25 1.72 5.84
N ALA A 48 3.57 1.84 4.69
CA ALA A 48 2.87 3.03 4.26
C ALA A 48 1.45 2.67 3.85
N TRP A 49 0.49 3.52 4.19
CA TRP A 49 -0.91 3.26 3.88
C TRP A 49 -1.69 4.57 3.72
N GLU A 50 -2.85 4.45 3.08
CA GLU A 50 -3.85 5.50 2.99
C GLU A 50 -5.22 4.89 3.10
N ALA A 51 -6.06 5.52 3.91
CA ALA A 51 -7.45 5.14 4.13
C ALA A 51 -8.34 5.98 3.22
N ILE A 52 -9.47 5.42 2.80
CA ILE A 52 -10.53 6.16 2.12
C ILE A 52 -11.02 7.33 2.98
N ASP A 53 -11.25 8.48 2.35
CA ASP A 53 -11.89 9.63 2.97
C ASP A 53 -13.35 9.29 3.35
N PRO A 54 -13.76 9.41 4.63
CA PRO A 54 -15.17 9.26 5.03
C PRO A 54 -16.14 10.16 4.28
N ALA A 55 -15.66 11.27 3.74
CA ALA A 55 -16.47 12.23 3.01
C ALA A 55 -16.52 11.93 1.51
N ALA A 56 -15.88 10.87 1.01
CA ALA A 56 -15.95 10.45 -0.39
C ALA A 56 -17.31 9.83 -0.76
N GLU A 57 -17.55 9.70 -2.07
CA GLU A 57 -18.81 9.16 -2.59
C GLU A 57 -19.19 7.81 -1.99
N GLN A 58 -20.41 7.77 -1.47
CA GLN A 58 -21.05 6.58 -0.91
C GLN A 58 -22.46 6.44 -1.50
N VAL A 59 -22.99 5.22 -1.47
CA VAL A 59 -24.34 4.93 -1.95
C VAL A 59 -25.35 5.79 -1.19
N GLY A 60 -26.14 6.58 -1.93
CA GLY A 60 -27.22 7.40 -1.37
C GLY A 60 -26.82 8.82 -0.93
N VAL A 61 -25.58 9.25 -1.18
CA VAL A 61 -25.15 10.64 -0.92
C VAL A 61 -25.81 11.60 -1.90
N SER A 62 -26.29 12.75 -1.39
CA SER A 62 -26.88 13.83 -2.19
C SER A 62 -26.35 15.19 -1.70
N PRO A 63 -25.79 16.05 -2.58
CA PRO A 63 -25.55 15.81 -4.00
C PRO A 63 -24.52 14.68 -4.21
N ILE A 64 -24.51 14.07 -5.41
CA ILE A 64 -23.44 13.15 -5.78
C ILE A 64 -22.11 13.91 -5.72
N ILE A 65 -21.16 13.32 -5.04
CA ILE A 65 -19.78 13.81 -4.87
C ILE A 65 -18.83 12.83 -5.59
N ALA A 66 -17.54 13.16 -5.67
CA ALA A 66 -16.58 12.29 -6.34
C ALA A 66 -16.15 11.11 -5.45
N HIS A 67 -15.82 9.98 -6.09
CA HIS A 67 -15.05 8.90 -5.47
C HIS A 67 -13.67 9.39 -5.03
N ASP A 68 -13.12 8.75 -4.00
CA ASP A 68 -11.78 9.06 -3.51
C ASP A 68 -10.70 8.50 -4.44
N TYR A 69 -9.59 9.22 -4.55
CA TYR A 69 -8.40 8.75 -5.25
C TYR A 69 -7.30 8.45 -4.23
N LEU A 70 -6.98 7.17 -4.06
CA LEU A 70 -5.99 6.71 -3.09
C LEU A 70 -4.62 6.50 -3.77
N MET A 71 -3.57 7.09 -3.19
CA MET A 71 -2.21 6.96 -3.70
C MET A 71 -1.18 6.99 -2.59
N ARG A 72 -0.41 5.90 -2.50
CA ARG A 72 0.79 5.84 -1.68
C ARG A 72 2.00 5.41 -2.46
N GLU A 73 3.11 6.02 -2.09
CA GLU A 73 4.45 5.72 -2.57
C GLU A 73 5.34 5.40 -1.38
N TYR A 74 6.28 4.49 -1.61
CA TYR A 74 7.37 4.22 -0.68
C TYR A 74 8.70 4.18 -1.41
N THR A 75 9.70 4.92 -0.91
CA THR A 75 11.07 4.83 -1.41
C THR A 75 11.84 3.76 -0.65
N ALA A 76 12.22 2.68 -1.33
CA ALA A 76 13.01 1.61 -0.75
C ALA A 76 14.34 2.12 -0.19
N LYS A 77 14.63 1.81 1.08
CA LYS A 77 15.86 2.21 1.79
C LYS A 77 17.00 1.21 1.58
N GLU A 78 16.66 -0.06 1.35
CA GLU A 78 17.60 -1.17 1.18
C GLU A 78 16.96 -2.30 0.35
N GLU A 79 17.76 -3.32 0.01
CA GLU A 79 17.29 -4.52 -0.70
C GLU A 79 16.30 -5.33 0.13
N GLY A 80 15.24 -5.81 -0.51
CA GLY A 80 14.22 -6.59 0.19
C GLY A 80 12.94 -6.81 -0.60
N TYR A 81 11.84 -6.98 0.11
CA TYR A 81 10.54 -7.36 -0.44
C TYR A 81 9.47 -6.32 -0.11
N VAL A 82 8.58 -6.04 -1.06
CA VAL A 82 7.46 -5.12 -0.88
C VAL A 82 6.17 -5.85 -1.24
N PHE A 83 5.19 -5.78 -0.33
CA PHE A 83 3.82 -6.22 -0.58
C PHE A 83 2.93 -5.00 -0.74
N MET A 84 2.26 -4.89 -1.87
CA MET A 84 1.28 -3.85 -2.16
C MET A 84 -0.09 -4.49 -2.31
N TYR A 85 -1.09 -4.01 -1.57
CA TYR A 85 -2.43 -4.57 -1.60
C TYR A 85 -3.48 -3.57 -1.14
N ILE A 86 -4.72 -3.82 -1.54
CA ILE A 86 -5.91 -3.11 -1.05
C ILE A 86 -6.55 -3.97 0.03
N SER A 87 -6.98 -3.37 1.14
CA SER A 87 -7.72 -4.08 2.19
C SER A 87 -9.07 -3.44 2.48
N ASN A 88 -10.05 -4.29 2.80
CA ASN A 88 -11.36 -3.93 3.34
C ASN A 88 -11.46 -4.56 4.74
N GLU A 89 -11.38 -3.73 5.77
CA GLU A 89 -11.20 -4.14 7.17
C GLU A 89 -12.37 -3.68 8.05
N ASN A 90 -13.57 -3.73 7.48
CA ASN A 90 -14.78 -3.44 8.22
C ASN A 90 -15.14 -4.59 9.18
N THR A 91 -15.56 -4.23 10.39
CA THR A 91 -16.03 -5.22 11.40
C THR A 91 -17.38 -5.84 11.02
N THR A 92 -18.10 -5.20 10.11
CA THR A 92 -19.34 -5.64 9.51
C THR A 92 -19.16 -5.76 8.00
N LEU A 93 -20.08 -6.46 7.33
CA LEU A 93 -20.03 -6.61 5.89
C LEU A 93 -20.37 -5.27 5.23
N VAL A 94 -19.37 -4.62 4.67
CA VAL A 94 -19.47 -3.33 3.97
C VAL A 94 -18.86 -3.50 2.58
N ASP A 95 -19.66 -3.24 1.55
CA ASP A 95 -19.21 -3.29 0.17
C ASP A 95 -18.31 -2.11 -0.15
N VAL A 96 -17.16 -2.39 -0.76
CA VAL A 96 -16.18 -1.41 -1.21
C VAL A 96 -15.83 -1.75 -2.64
N TYR A 97 -15.93 -0.77 -3.52
CA TYR A 97 -15.62 -0.90 -4.94
C TYR A 97 -14.38 -0.06 -5.27
N PHE A 98 -13.59 -0.53 -6.22
CA PHE A 98 -12.39 0.14 -6.72
C PHE A 98 -12.24 -0.15 -8.21
N ASP A 99 -11.67 0.80 -8.93
CA ASP A 99 -11.30 0.69 -10.33
C ASP A 99 -9.86 1.19 -10.55
N ASP A 100 -9.35 0.99 -11.77
CA ASP A 100 -8.08 1.56 -12.25
C ASP A 100 -6.88 1.39 -11.31
N VAL A 101 -6.75 0.21 -10.69
CA VAL A 101 -5.65 -0.08 -9.76
C VAL A 101 -4.34 -0.22 -10.51
N VAL A 102 -3.41 0.70 -10.25
CA VAL A 102 -2.06 0.69 -10.82
C VAL A 102 -1.01 0.49 -9.74
N MET A 103 -0.12 -0.47 -9.96
CA MET A 103 1.05 -0.71 -9.12
C MET A 103 2.32 -0.49 -9.93
N THR A 104 3.13 0.49 -9.51
CA THR A 104 4.36 0.87 -10.21
C THR A 104 5.56 0.60 -9.31
N HIS A 105 6.59 -0.04 -9.87
CA HIS A 105 7.88 -0.21 -9.22
C HIS A 105 8.98 0.41 -10.09
N THR A 106 9.59 1.49 -9.60
CA THR A 106 10.73 2.13 -10.24
C THR A 106 12.01 1.51 -9.69
N LYS A 107 12.75 0.78 -10.55
CA LYS A 107 14.04 0.20 -10.17
C LYS A 107 15.05 1.33 -9.90
N SER A 108 15.84 1.19 -8.85
CA SER A 108 17.05 2.01 -8.68
C SER A 108 18.07 1.65 -9.78
N ASN A 109 19.04 2.53 -10.01
CA ASN A 109 20.05 2.33 -11.05
C ASN A 109 20.96 1.14 -10.66
N VAL A 110 20.65 -0.07 -11.10
CA VAL A 110 21.45 -1.27 -10.86
C VAL A 110 22.47 -1.41 -11.99
N ILE A 111 23.76 -1.24 -11.69
CA ILE A 111 24.88 -1.26 -12.65
C ILE A 111 25.23 -2.67 -13.19
N GLN A 112 24.39 -3.67 -12.98
CA GLN A 112 24.59 -5.00 -13.57
C GLN A 112 23.29 -5.81 -13.57
N TYR A 113 22.82 -6.18 -14.76
CA TYR A 113 21.73 -7.11 -14.96
C TYR A 113 22.32 -8.39 -15.61
N ASN A 114 22.07 -9.57 -15.02
CA ASN A 114 22.27 -10.85 -15.70
C ASN A 114 20.90 -11.37 -16.17
N GLU A 115 20.63 -11.28 -17.48
CA GLU A 115 19.47 -11.92 -18.12
C GLU A 115 19.73 -13.42 -18.26
N TYR A 116 18.98 -14.24 -17.52
CA TYR A 116 18.95 -15.67 -17.77
C TYR A 116 17.82 -15.98 -18.76
N TYR A 117 18.15 -16.10 -20.04
CA TYR A 117 17.23 -16.60 -21.06
C TYR A 117 17.24 -18.13 -21.08
N PRO A 118 16.13 -18.82 -20.74
CA PRO A 118 15.96 -20.19 -21.21
C PRO A 118 15.85 -20.14 -22.74
N PHE A 119 16.68 -20.93 -23.44
CA PHE A 119 16.94 -20.94 -24.90
C PHE A 119 18.11 -20.10 -25.44
N GLY A 120 19.03 -19.63 -24.58
CA GLY A 120 20.43 -19.48 -24.99
C GLY A 120 20.75 -18.40 -26.02
N MET A 121 20.01 -17.30 -26.07
CA MET A 121 20.50 -16.08 -26.71
C MET A 121 20.79 -15.02 -25.64
N ASN A 122 22.07 -14.72 -25.46
CA ASN A 122 22.53 -13.61 -24.64
C ASN A 122 22.31 -12.30 -25.41
N THR A 123 21.65 -11.32 -24.80
CA THR A 123 21.61 -9.94 -25.32
C THR A 123 23.02 -9.34 -25.24
N ALA A 124 23.55 -8.92 -26.38
CA ALA A 124 24.80 -8.15 -26.44
C ALA A 124 24.56 -6.70 -26.02
N LYS A 125 25.62 -6.12 -25.43
CA LYS A 125 25.70 -4.83 -24.71
C LYS A 125 24.91 -3.66 -25.26
#